data_AF-A0A2V9AHI5-F1
#
_entry.id   AF-A0A2V9AHI5-F1
#
_cell.length_a   1.000
_cell.length_b   1.000
_cell.length_c   1.000
_cell.angle_alpha   90.00
_cell.angle_beta   90.00
_cell.angle_gamma   90.00
#
_symmetry.space_group_name_H-M   'P 1'
#
loop_
_entity.id
_entity.type
_entity.pdbx_description
1 polymer ?
#
loop_
_entity_poly.entity_id
_entity_poly.type
_entity_poly.pdbx_seq_one_letter_code
_entity_poly.pdbx_strand_id
1 'polypeptide(L)'
;MLRIALIQSWTTGLRGFFSRLVALMALGTLLSSSGFACSCLRSGPSCEAAWLQADAVFVGRVYWTDWRPTKDRGISTVHRIVTVKTLEPFVGNVSGWVSVETGSGGGDCGYEFGLGGKYLIYAHREKDGSLTTSICTRTQKVSDAGADLAYLRTIKNLPETGRLYGTVKQYTFDPKFRPAEVSIMSPYGGPEEKLFSMRPLVGTAVRLRRVEDASEQMTQVEHDGNFTFENLASGKYQLSVDLPPLMKPWESRELTIPAKGCSEVRVRTAFNGRLTGKVTDKTGAGIPYIDVEVVRASEAENAERAFRWINANTDGTFEIGPLPPEEYVIGVNIVKYGGAREKSKTFYPGVADVREAKRIRVREGQLIEGLNFRFDPKMLVRPGS
;
A
#
# COMPACT_ATOMS: atom_id res chain seq x y z
N MET A 1 77.24 21.23 2.58
CA MET A 1 75.81 21.59 2.42
C MET A 1 75.13 20.68 1.39
N LEU A 2 75.07 19.37 1.64
CA LEU A 2 74.45 18.43 0.70
C LEU A 2 73.96 17.19 1.46
N ARG A 3 72.94 17.33 2.31
CA ARG A 3 72.31 16.17 2.99
C ARG A 3 70.89 16.32 3.52
N ILE A 4 70.14 17.39 3.17
CA ILE A 4 68.79 17.62 3.75
C ILE A 4 67.66 17.63 2.71
N ALA A 5 67.94 17.53 1.41
CA ALA A 5 66.93 17.72 0.36
C ALA A 5 66.14 16.45 -0.08
N LEU A 6 66.40 15.27 0.50
CA LEU A 6 65.86 14.00 -0.03
C LEU A 6 64.75 13.33 0.80
N ILE A 7 64.33 13.90 1.94
CA ILE A 7 63.30 13.29 2.80
C ILE A 7 61.92 13.98 2.65
N GLN A 8 61.85 15.20 2.10
CA GLN A 8 60.58 15.94 2.00
C GLN A 8 59.71 15.62 0.78
N SER A 9 60.20 14.87 -0.22
CA SER A 9 59.43 14.57 -1.43
C SER A 9 58.53 13.33 -1.34
N TRP A 10 58.69 12.50 -0.30
CA TRP A 10 57.90 11.26 -0.15
C TRP A 10 56.63 11.43 0.70
N THR A 11 56.56 12.45 1.57
CA THR A 11 55.43 12.62 2.50
C THR A 11 54.25 13.40 1.91
N THR A 12 54.46 14.16 0.83
CA THR A 12 53.40 14.95 0.16
C THR A 12 52.62 14.13 -0.87
N GLY A 13 53.24 13.13 -1.50
CA GLY A 13 52.57 12.23 -2.46
C GLY A 13 51.58 11.27 -1.80
N LEU A 14 51.95 10.63 -0.68
CA LEU A 14 51.08 9.66 -0.01
C LEU A 14 49.85 10.30 0.65
N ARG A 15 49.97 11.51 1.22
CA ARG A 15 48.84 12.23 1.85
C ARG A 15 47.79 12.66 0.81
N GLY A 16 48.20 13.09 -0.38
CA GLY A 16 47.29 13.42 -1.47
C GLY A 16 46.57 12.20 -2.05
N PHE A 17 47.27 11.05 -2.12
CA PHE A 17 46.70 9.79 -2.62
C PHE A 17 45.68 9.20 -1.64
N PHE A 18 45.98 9.17 -0.33
CA PHE A 18 45.03 8.74 0.69
C PHE A 18 43.82 9.66 0.82
N SER A 19 44.01 10.99 0.71
CA SER A 19 42.89 11.95 0.73
C SER A 19 41.95 11.79 -0.47
N ARG A 20 42.49 11.52 -1.66
CA ARG A 20 41.68 11.24 -2.86
C ARG A 20 40.98 9.89 -2.80
N LEU A 21 41.61 8.86 -2.21
CA LEU A 21 41.00 7.54 -1.98
C LEU A 21 39.85 7.59 -0.97
N VAL A 22 40.01 8.34 0.12
CA VAL A 22 38.93 8.55 1.12
C VAL A 22 37.80 9.39 0.53
N ALA A 23 38.10 10.42 -0.28
CA ALA A 23 37.08 11.19 -0.98
C ALA A 23 36.32 10.35 -2.03
N LEU A 24 36.99 9.45 -2.75
CA LEU A 24 36.35 8.53 -3.70
C LEU A 24 35.52 7.43 -3.00
N MET A 25 35.96 6.91 -1.84
CA MET A 25 35.12 6.02 -1.02
C MET A 25 33.91 6.75 -0.43
N ALA A 26 34.07 7.99 0.04
CA ALA A 26 32.97 8.80 0.59
C ALA A 26 31.96 9.22 -0.50
N LEU A 27 32.42 9.47 -1.73
CA LEU A 27 31.56 9.75 -2.88
C LEU A 27 30.83 8.49 -3.36
N GLY A 28 31.43 7.30 -3.21
CA GLY A 28 30.81 6.01 -3.50
C GLY A 28 29.70 5.63 -2.52
N THR A 29 29.81 6.01 -1.24
CA THR A 29 28.76 5.79 -0.23
C THR A 29 27.57 6.75 -0.36
N LEU A 30 27.70 7.84 -1.13
CA LEU A 30 26.61 8.80 -1.40
C LEU A 30 25.77 8.43 -2.64
N LEU A 31 26.18 7.38 -3.36
CA LEU A 31 25.47 6.80 -4.51
C LEU A 31 24.76 5.50 -4.14
N SER A 32 24.41 5.30 -2.87
CA SER A 32 23.44 4.27 -2.48
C SER A 32 22.10 4.60 -3.13
N SER A 33 21.91 4.09 -4.34
CA SER A 33 20.60 4.01 -4.96
C SER A 33 19.68 3.35 -3.95
N SER A 34 18.55 3.98 -3.66
CA SER A 34 17.45 3.37 -2.95
C SER A 34 17.09 2.10 -3.71
N GLY A 35 17.64 0.96 -3.28
CA GLY A 35 17.13 -0.33 -3.72
C GLY A 35 15.67 -0.35 -3.34
N PHE A 36 14.79 -0.62 -4.30
CA PHE A 36 13.41 -0.95 -4.00
C PHE A 36 13.46 -2.18 -3.10
N ALA A 37 13.44 -1.97 -1.78
CA ALA A 37 13.26 -3.05 -0.83
C ALA A 37 11.90 -3.68 -1.16
N CYS A 38 11.85 -5.01 -1.15
CA CYS A 38 10.59 -5.72 -1.34
C CYS A 38 9.64 -5.42 -0.18
N SER A 39 8.77 -4.43 -0.36
CA SER A 39 7.60 -4.24 0.48
C SER A 39 6.50 -5.13 -0.08
N CYS A 40 6.42 -6.36 0.42
CA CYS A 40 5.33 -7.26 0.05
C CYS A 40 3.99 -6.60 0.42
N LEU A 41 3.05 -6.52 -0.52
CA LEU A 41 1.66 -6.33 -0.13
C LEU A 41 1.25 -7.53 0.73
N ARG A 42 0.61 -7.22 1.85
CA ARG A 42 0.18 -8.17 2.88
C ARG A 42 -0.38 -9.47 2.30
N SER A 43 0.33 -10.57 2.51
CA SER A 43 -0.26 -11.91 2.42
C SER A 43 -1.08 -12.13 3.69
N GLY A 44 -2.40 -12.31 3.56
CA GLY A 44 -3.31 -12.56 4.69
C GLY A 44 -2.94 -13.81 5.47
N PRO A 45 -3.70 -14.22 6.51
CA PRO A 45 -3.42 -15.47 7.21
C PRO A 45 -3.55 -16.67 6.28
N SER A 46 -3.04 -17.82 6.73
CA SER A 46 -2.96 -19.05 5.93
C SER A 46 -4.31 -19.49 5.34
N CYS A 47 -5.42 -19.27 6.04
CA CYS A 47 -6.76 -19.59 5.57
C CYS A 47 -7.29 -18.71 4.43
N GLU A 48 -6.69 -17.53 4.23
CA GLU A 48 -6.99 -16.65 3.09
C GLU A 48 -6.01 -16.91 1.96
N ALA A 49 -4.71 -16.87 2.28
CA ALA A 49 -3.65 -16.99 1.30
C ALA A 49 -3.69 -18.32 0.54
N ALA A 50 -4.04 -19.43 1.22
CA ALA A 50 -4.07 -20.75 0.58
C ALA A 50 -5.14 -20.89 -0.50
N TRP A 51 -6.21 -20.09 -0.43
CA TRP A 51 -7.38 -20.25 -1.32
C TRP A 51 -7.60 -19.06 -2.26
N LEU A 52 -7.19 -17.86 -1.87
CA LEU A 52 -7.37 -16.64 -2.68
C LEU A 52 -6.06 -16.13 -3.29
N GLN A 53 -4.92 -16.61 -2.82
CA GLN A 53 -3.60 -16.10 -3.21
C GLN A 53 -2.64 -17.23 -3.62
N ALA A 54 -3.11 -18.47 -3.82
CA ALA A 54 -2.25 -19.56 -4.26
C ALA A 54 -3.04 -20.58 -5.07
N ASP A 55 -2.41 -21.11 -6.11
CA ASP A 55 -2.93 -22.20 -6.92
C ASP A 55 -2.40 -23.56 -6.44
N ALA A 56 -1.29 -23.55 -5.69
CA ALA A 56 -0.70 -24.72 -5.07
C ALA A 56 -0.07 -24.38 -3.71
N VAL A 57 -0.36 -25.21 -2.71
CA VAL A 57 0.25 -25.11 -1.37
C VAL A 57 0.69 -26.48 -0.92
N PHE A 58 1.99 -26.63 -0.60
CA PHE A 58 2.55 -27.92 -0.19
C PHE A 58 3.83 -27.77 0.63
N VAL A 59 4.12 -28.77 1.47
CA VAL A 59 5.47 -28.98 2.00
C VAL A 59 6.29 -29.76 0.99
N GLY A 60 7.50 -29.29 0.71
CA GLY A 60 8.43 -29.96 -0.19
C GLY A 60 9.88 -29.90 0.27
N ARG A 61 10.69 -30.84 -0.22
CA ARG A 61 12.15 -30.85 -0.02
C ARG A 61 12.85 -30.42 -1.30
N VAL A 62 13.76 -29.47 -1.18
CA VAL A 62 14.54 -28.94 -2.31
C VAL A 62 15.70 -29.88 -2.61
N TYR A 63 15.85 -30.28 -3.86
CA TYR A 63 16.93 -31.16 -4.31
C TYR A 63 17.90 -30.49 -5.27
N TRP A 64 17.38 -29.56 -6.09
CA TRP A 64 18.18 -28.90 -7.10
C TRP A 64 17.70 -27.46 -7.31
N THR A 65 18.64 -26.58 -7.64
CA THR A 65 18.36 -25.20 -8.03
C THR A 65 19.18 -24.88 -9.26
N ASP A 66 18.54 -24.33 -10.28
CA ASP A 66 19.17 -23.89 -11.54
C ASP A 66 18.83 -22.43 -11.83
N TRP A 67 19.65 -21.77 -12.63
CA TRP A 67 19.46 -20.39 -13.04
C TRP A 67 19.13 -20.35 -14.53
N ARG A 68 17.98 -19.75 -14.87
CA ARG A 68 17.55 -19.63 -16.25
C ARG A 68 17.54 -18.18 -16.70
N PRO A 69 18.35 -17.82 -17.72
CA PRO A 69 18.20 -16.55 -18.40
C PRO A 69 16.81 -16.47 -19.01
N THR A 70 16.16 -15.33 -18.83
CA THR A 70 14.87 -15.01 -19.42
C THR A 70 14.94 -13.60 -20.02
N LYS A 71 13.94 -13.25 -20.83
CA LYS A 71 13.77 -11.89 -21.34
C LYS A 71 12.38 -11.42 -20.95
N ASP A 72 12.29 -10.51 -20.00
CA ASP A 72 11.06 -9.80 -19.69
C ASP A 72 11.10 -8.39 -20.29
N ARG A 73 10.12 -8.05 -21.14
CA ARG A 73 10.02 -6.76 -21.85
C ARG A 73 11.32 -6.29 -22.52
N GLY A 74 12.10 -7.22 -23.06
CA GLY A 74 13.37 -6.94 -23.74
C GLY A 74 14.58 -6.75 -22.81
N ILE A 75 14.38 -6.84 -21.50
CA ILE A 75 15.43 -6.82 -20.48
C ILE A 75 15.81 -8.26 -20.15
N SER A 76 17.09 -8.59 -20.25
CA SER A 76 17.59 -9.89 -19.81
C SER A 76 17.51 -9.98 -18.28
N THR A 77 16.65 -10.87 -17.78
CA THR A 77 16.53 -11.17 -16.35
C THR A 77 16.96 -12.63 -16.11
N VAL A 78 17.08 -13.02 -14.84
CA VAL A 78 17.42 -14.41 -14.48
C VAL A 78 16.38 -14.88 -13.46
N HIS A 79 15.73 -15.99 -13.75
CA HIS A 79 14.88 -16.69 -12.78
C HIS A 79 15.60 -17.89 -12.21
N ARG A 80 15.26 -18.24 -10.98
CA ARG A 80 15.75 -19.45 -10.33
C ARG A 80 14.67 -20.52 -10.40
N ILE A 81 15.04 -21.66 -10.98
CA ILE A 81 14.21 -22.86 -11.03
C ILE A 81 14.62 -23.78 -9.88
N VAL A 82 13.64 -24.27 -9.14
CA VAL A 82 13.83 -25.06 -7.94
C VAL A 82 13.11 -26.38 -8.12
N THR A 83 13.87 -27.48 -8.16
CA THR A 83 13.29 -28.83 -8.21
C THR A 83 12.98 -29.29 -6.80
N VAL A 84 11.69 -29.48 -6.54
CA VAL A 84 11.15 -29.83 -5.23
C VAL A 84 10.50 -31.19 -5.29
N LYS A 85 10.76 -32.04 -4.30
CA LYS A 85 9.98 -33.25 -4.06
C LYS A 85 8.88 -32.94 -3.06
N THR A 86 7.62 -33.03 -3.48
CA THR A 86 6.46 -32.81 -2.62
C THR A 86 6.40 -33.88 -1.53
N LEU A 87 6.19 -33.45 -0.28
CA LEU A 87 6.04 -34.30 0.90
C LEU A 87 4.59 -34.30 1.40
N GLU A 88 3.98 -33.11 1.54
CA GLU A 88 2.61 -32.94 2.03
C GLU A 88 1.85 -31.96 1.12
N PRO A 89 0.95 -32.41 0.23
CA PRO A 89 0.10 -31.51 -0.55
C PRO A 89 -1.11 -31.03 0.25
N PHE A 90 -1.44 -29.75 0.14
CA PHE A 90 -2.61 -29.15 0.79
C PHE A 90 -3.61 -28.57 -0.21
N VAL A 91 -3.14 -27.79 -1.19
CA VAL A 91 -3.97 -27.14 -2.23
C VAL A 91 -3.37 -27.43 -3.62
N GLY A 92 -4.23 -27.58 -4.62
CA GLY A 92 -3.81 -27.70 -6.03
C GLY A 92 -3.33 -29.09 -6.47
N ASN A 93 -3.47 -30.12 -5.64
CA ASN A 93 -3.13 -31.53 -5.95
C ASN A 93 -1.71 -31.73 -6.53
N VAL A 94 -0.74 -30.97 -6.05
CA VAL A 94 0.66 -31.08 -6.50
C VAL A 94 1.35 -32.26 -5.83
N SER A 95 1.76 -33.28 -6.60
CA SER A 95 2.43 -34.48 -6.05
C SER A 95 3.67 -34.86 -6.85
N GLY A 96 4.55 -35.67 -6.24
CA GLY A 96 5.78 -36.11 -6.89
C GLY A 96 6.86 -35.03 -6.97
N TRP A 97 7.47 -34.88 -8.14
CA TRP A 97 8.51 -33.89 -8.42
C TRP A 97 7.88 -32.68 -9.12
N VAL A 98 8.17 -31.49 -8.60
CA VAL A 98 7.64 -30.24 -9.12
C VAL A 98 8.73 -29.20 -9.28
N SER A 99 8.65 -28.46 -10.37
CA SER A 99 9.50 -27.30 -10.64
C SER A 99 8.81 -26.05 -10.12
N VAL A 100 9.48 -25.29 -9.26
CA VAL A 100 8.99 -24.01 -8.73
C VAL A 100 9.97 -22.92 -9.14
N GLU A 101 9.47 -21.86 -9.73
CA GLU A 101 10.24 -20.72 -10.18
C GLU A 101 10.17 -19.59 -9.15
N THR A 102 11.26 -18.85 -9.02
CA THR A 102 11.31 -17.67 -8.16
C THR A 102 12.31 -16.67 -8.71
N GLY A 103 12.22 -15.42 -8.27
CA GLY A 103 13.22 -14.40 -8.58
C GLY A 103 14.62 -14.79 -8.13
N SER A 104 15.60 -14.05 -8.62
CA SER A 104 17.01 -14.16 -8.28
C SER A 104 17.38 -13.64 -6.89
N GLY A 105 16.54 -12.79 -6.30
CA GLY A 105 16.80 -12.09 -5.05
C GLY A 105 17.23 -10.63 -5.27
N GLY A 106 17.44 -9.90 -4.16
CA GLY A 106 17.78 -8.48 -4.20
C GLY A 106 16.56 -7.60 -4.48
N GLY A 107 16.27 -7.37 -5.77
CA GLY A 107 15.23 -6.42 -6.22
C GLY A 107 13.98 -7.06 -6.86
N ASP A 108 14.00 -8.36 -7.16
CA ASP A 108 12.89 -9.07 -7.81
C ASP A 108 12.08 -9.95 -6.84
N CYS A 109 12.37 -9.84 -5.53
CA CYS A 109 11.67 -10.54 -4.45
C CYS A 109 11.78 -12.08 -4.52
N GLY A 110 12.82 -12.60 -5.16
CA GLY A 110 13.14 -14.03 -5.17
C GLY A 110 13.29 -14.67 -3.78
N TYR A 111 12.82 -15.91 -3.64
CA TYR A 111 12.93 -16.68 -2.39
C TYR A 111 14.17 -17.58 -2.38
N GLU A 112 14.98 -17.46 -1.33
CA GLU A 112 16.21 -18.24 -1.16
C GLU A 112 15.98 -19.61 -0.47
N PHE A 113 15.61 -20.60 -1.27
CA PHE A 113 15.79 -22.02 -0.99
C PHE A 113 17.26 -22.45 -0.88
N GLY A 114 17.54 -23.22 0.17
CA GLY A 114 18.76 -23.98 0.39
C GLY A 114 18.57 -25.46 0.06
N LEU A 115 19.62 -26.06 -0.51
CA LEU A 115 19.64 -27.47 -0.92
C LEU A 115 19.34 -28.40 0.27
N GLY A 116 18.52 -29.43 0.03
CA GLY A 116 18.12 -30.40 1.03
C GLY A 116 17.12 -29.86 2.08
N GLY A 117 16.84 -28.56 2.09
CA GLY A 117 15.92 -27.92 3.03
C GLY A 117 14.46 -28.29 2.77
N LYS A 118 13.64 -28.20 3.82
CA LYS A 118 12.19 -28.40 3.78
C LYS A 118 11.48 -27.06 3.88
N TYR A 119 10.56 -26.82 2.95
CA TYR A 119 9.85 -25.55 2.83
C TYR A 119 8.36 -25.78 2.71
N LEU A 120 7.57 -24.90 3.33
CA LEU A 120 6.18 -24.69 2.98
C LEU A 120 6.16 -23.70 1.82
N ILE A 121 5.62 -24.15 0.68
CA ILE A 121 5.61 -23.38 -0.56
C ILE A 121 4.17 -23.01 -0.88
N TYR A 122 3.93 -21.71 -1.03
CA TYR A 122 2.74 -21.14 -1.65
C TYR A 122 3.13 -20.67 -3.04
N ALA A 123 2.49 -21.24 -4.07
CA ALA A 123 2.82 -20.95 -5.45
C ALA A 123 1.58 -20.50 -6.24
N HIS A 124 1.80 -19.51 -7.08
CA HIS A 124 0.88 -19.11 -8.14
C HIS A 124 1.16 -19.91 -9.40
N ARG A 125 0.14 -20.12 -10.22
CA ARG A 125 0.28 -20.74 -11.52
C ARG A 125 0.25 -19.67 -12.60
N GLU A 126 1.33 -19.57 -13.35
CA GLU A 126 1.38 -18.69 -14.52
C GLU A 126 0.57 -19.28 -15.68
N LYS A 127 0.34 -18.46 -16.71
CA LYS A 127 -0.42 -18.86 -17.90
C LYS A 127 0.19 -20.03 -18.66
N ASP A 128 1.51 -20.21 -18.58
CA ASP A 128 2.23 -21.34 -19.17
C ASP A 128 2.21 -22.61 -18.29
N GLY A 129 1.55 -22.55 -17.13
CA GLY A 129 1.40 -23.65 -16.19
C GLY A 129 2.54 -23.76 -15.17
N SER A 130 3.61 -22.97 -15.30
CA SER A 130 4.71 -22.91 -14.34
C SER A 130 4.22 -22.45 -12.97
N LEU A 131 4.86 -22.94 -11.91
CA LEU A 131 4.55 -22.54 -10.53
C LEU A 131 5.56 -21.50 -10.07
N THR A 132 5.12 -20.30 -9.72
CA THR A 132 5.97 -19.21 -9.25
C THR A 132 5.77 -18.93 -7.77
N THR A 133 6.85 -18.57 -7.08
CA THR A 133 6.83 -18.23 -5.66
C THR A 133 7.80 -17.09 -5.36
N SER A 134 7.65 -16.43 -4.22
CA SER A 134 8.49 -15.30 -3.83
C SER A 134 8.53 -15.15 -2.31
N ILE A 135 9.35 -14.22 -1.81
CA ILE A 135 9.29 -13.83 -0.38
C ILE A 135 7.93 -13.20 0.00
N CYS A 136 7.09 -12.87 -0.97
CA CYS A 136 5.78 -12.26 -0.77
C CYS A 136 4.60 -13.24 -0.82
N THR A 137 4.83 -14.54 -1.06
CA THR A 137 3.75 -15.53 -1.14
C THR A 137 3.50 -16.29 0.18
N ARG A 138 4.16 -15.93 1.29
CA ARG A 138 4.25 -16.70 2.56
C ARG A 138 5.08 -17.98 2.50
N THR A 139 5.77 -18.23 1.38
CA THR A 139 6.74 -19.33 1.30
C THR A 139 7.81 -19.14 2.38
N GLN A 140 8.08 -20.19 3.14
CA GLN A 140 8.98 -20.15 4.28
C GLN A 140 9.55 -21.54 4.62
N LYS A 141 10.58 -21.60 5.47
CA LYS A 141 11.09 -22.88 6.00
C LYS A 141 10.02 -23.56 6.87
N VAL A 142 9.97 -24.88 6.84
CA VAL A 142 9.02 -25.65 7.66
C VAL A 142 9.16 -25.38 9.15
N SER A 143 10.38 -25.07 9.63
CA SER A 143 10.64 -24.70 11.03
C SER A 143 9.87 -23.47 11.49
N ASP A 144 9.58 -22.56 10.55
CA ASP A 144 9.00 -21.24 10.84
C ASP A 144 7.49 -21.25 10.50
N ALA A 145 7.03 -22.27 9.77
CA ALA A 145 5.67 -22.42 9.24
C ALA A 145 4.63 -22.95 10.24
N GLY A 146 4.87 -22.88 11.55
CA GLY A 146 4.03 -23.51 12.57
C GLY A 146 2.56 -23.07 12.50
N ALA A 147 2.31 -21.77 12.39
CA ALA A 147 0.96 -21.20 12.30
C ALA A 147 0.23 -21.61 11.01
N ASP A 148 0.91 -21.60 9.87
CA ASP A 148 0.35 -22.02 8.59
C ASP A 148 0.02 -23.51 8.60
N LEU A 149 0.96 -24.36 9.05
CA LEU A 149 0.77 -25.81 9.09
C LEU A 149 -0.33 -26.24 10.06
N ALA A 150 -0.55 -25.50 11.16
CA ALA A 150 -1.66 -25.75 12.07
C ALA A 150 -3.01 -25.66 11.36
N TYR A 151 -3.18 -24.71 10.44
CA TYR A 151 -4.38 -24.60 9.61
C TYR A 151 -4.36 -25.61 8.45
N LEU A 152 -3.30 -25.65 7.65
CA LEU A 152 -3.24 -26.43 6.41
C LEU A 152 -3.48 -27.93 6.65
N ARG A 153 -2.98 -28.48 7.75
CA ARG A 153 -3.17 -29.90 8.11
C ARG A 153 -4.60 -30.22 8.57
N THR A 154 -5.41 -29.22 8.91
CA THR A 154 -6.82 -29.41 9.28
C THR A 154 -7.78 -29.32 8.09
N ILE A 155 -7.34 -28.82 6.92
CA ILE A 155 -8.20 -28.54 5.75
C ILE A 155 -9.14 -29.70 5.40
N LYS A 156 -8.64 -30.94 5.44
CA LYS A 156 -9.43 -32.13 5.08
C LYS A 156 -10.65 -32.35 5.96
N ASN A 157 -10.62 -31.85 7.20
CA ASN A 157 -11.68 -32.02 8.19
C ASN A 157 -12.54 -30.76 8.35
N LEU A 158 -12.23 -29.67 7.64
CA LEU A 158 -13.01 -28.45 7.70
C LEU A 158 -14.30 -28.58 6.88
N PRO A 159 -15.41 -28.00 7.35
CA PRO A 159 -16.62 -27.90 6.54
C PRO A 159 -16.37 -27.11 5.26
N GLU A 160 -17.18 -27.33 4.22
CA GLU A 160 -17.12 -26.58 2.94
C GLU A 160 -17.59 -25.11 3.07
N THR A 161 -17.70 -24.61 4.29
CA THR A 161 -18.01 -23.21 4.59
C THR A 161 -16.72 -22.41 4.83
N GLY A 162 -16.77 -21.12 4.55
CA GLY A 162 -15.73 -20.15 4.89
C GLY A 162 -16.13 -19.23 6.04
N ARG A 163 -15.22 -18.31 6.35
CA ARG A 163 -15.38 -17.32 7.43
C ARG A 163 -14.96 -15.94 6.96
N LEU A 164 -15.59 -14.91 7.49
CA LEU A 164 -15.19 -13.51 7.29
C LEU A 164 -14.89 -12.90 8.64
N TYR A 165 -13.72 -12.33 8.81
CA TYR A 165 -13.40 -11.50 9.96
C TYR A 165 -12.98 -10.13 9.45
N GLY A 166 -13.27 -9.10 10.22
CA GLY A 166 -12.93 -7.77 9.80
C GLY A 166 -13.07 -6.74 10.88
N THR A 167 -12.76 -5.51 10.52
CA THR A 167 -12.86 -4.37 11.42
C THR A 167 -13.70 -3.27 10.81
N VAL A 168 -14.54 -2.60 11.60
CA VAL A 168 -15.19 -1.34 11.21
C VAL A 168 -14.70 -0.23 12.14
N LYS A 169 -13.92 0.69 11.57
CA LYS A 169 -13.29 1.78 12.32
C LYS A 169 -13.50 3.11 11.61
N GLN A 170 -13.79 4.13 12.42
CA GLN A 170 -13.85 5.51 11.97
C GLN A 170 -12.48 6.17 12.17
N TYR A 171 -11.94 6.79 11.13
CA TYR A 171 -10.84 7.72 11.30
C TYR A 171 -11.31 8.97 12.06
N THR A 172 -10.71 9.20 13.22
CA THR A 172 -10.98 10.39 14.04
C THR A 172 -10.07 11.55 13.70
N PHE A 173 -8.91 11.25 13.09
CA PHE A 173 -7.91 12.25 12.72
C PHE A 173 -7.51 13.18 13.87
N ASP A 174 -7.34 12.61 15.08
CA ASP A 174 -6.92 13.38 16.25
C ASP A 174 -5.57 14.05 15.96
N PRO A 175 -5.46 15.39 15.99
CA PRO A 175 -4.21 16.10 15.72
C PRO A 175 -3.13 15.83 16.77
N LYS A 176 -3.51 15.29 17.93
CA LYS A 176 -2.57 14.86 18.99
C LYS A 176 -2.07 13.44 18.77
N PHE A 177 -2.69 12.67 17.88
CA PHE A 177 -2.21 11.34 17.54
C PHE A 177 -0.80 11.43 16.94
N ARG A 178 0.07 10.56 17.42
CA ARG A 178 1.44 10.42 16.93
C ARG A 178 1.57 9.01 16.39
N PRO A 179 1.59 8.82 15.06
CA PRO A 179 1.78 7.51 14.47
C PRO A 179 3.07 6.89 15.01
N ALA A 180 3.01 5.61 15.35
CA ALA A 180 4.20 4.87 15.69
C ALA A 180 5.14 4.87 14.47
N GLU A 181 6.44 5.06 14.70
CA GLU A 181 7.44 4.83 13.66
C GLU A 181 7.38 3.35 13.26
N VAL A 182 6.90 3.10 12.05
CA VAL A 182 6.97 1.80 11.43
C VAL A 182 8.21 1.75 10.56
N SER A 183 9.04 0.73 10.81
CA SER A 183 10.14 0.42 9.92
C SER A 183 9.61 0.21 8.51
N ILE A 184 10.28 0.82 7.53
CA ILE A 184 10.10 0.54 6.09
C ILE A 184 10.27 -0.95 5.76
N MET A 185 10.89 -1.74 6.64
CA MET A 185 11.04 -3.19 6.53
C MET A 185 9.91 -3.97 7.22
N SER A 186 8.90 -3.31 7.79
CA SER A 186 7.71 -3.97 8.32
C SER A 186 6.62 -3.97 7.24
N PRO A 187 6.46 -5.06 6.46
CA PRO A 187 5.49 -5.12 5.36
C PRO A 187 4.03 -4.98 5.83
N TYR A 188 3.79 -5.00 7.14
CA TYR A 188 2.46 -4.99 7.72
C TYR A 188 2.03 -3.63 8.29
N GLY A 189 2.90 -2.61 8.28
CA GLY A 189 2.57 -1.30 8.86
C GLY A 189 2.13 -1.38 10.33
N GLY A 190 2.45 -2.46 11.04
CA GLY A 190 1.92 -2.68 12.39
C GLY A 190 0.38 -2.68 12.48
N PRO A 191 -0.17 -2.77 13.70
CA PRO A 191 -1.59 -2.62 13.95
C PRO A 191 -2.06 -1.24 13.47
N GLU A 192 -3.17 -1.20 12.75
CA GLU A 192 -3.63 0.02 12.09
C GLU A 192 -3.91 1.15 13.09
N GLU A 193 -4.28 0.82 14.32
CA GLU A 193 -4.52 1.76 15.42
C GLU A 193 -3.23 2.48 15.86
N LYS A 194 -2.05 1.96 15.51
CA LYS A 194 -0.77 2.61 15.76
C LYS A 194 -0.35 3.55 14.64
N LEU A 195 -0.92 3.39 13.44
CA LEU A 195 -0.62 4.24 12.29
C LEU A 195 -1.59 5.39 12.14
N PHE A 196 -2.84 5.16 12.53
CA PHE A 196 -3.92 6.08 12.29
C PHE A 196 -4.76 6.29 13.54
N SER A 197 -5.12 7.55 13.77
CA SER A 197 -6.10 7.90 14.77
C SER A 197 -7.47 7.39 14.35
N MET A 198 -7.94 6.34 15.02
CA MET A 198 -9.20 5.69 14.72
C MET A 198 -9.96 5.32 15.99
N ARG A 199 -11.27 5.17 15.86
CA ARG A 199 -12.12 4.59 16.91
C ARG A 199 -13.00 3.46 16.36
N PRO A 200 -13.21 2.38 17.12
CA PRO A 200 -14.23 1.38 16.83
C PRO A 200 -15.62 1.98 16.68
N LEU A 201 -16.41 1.46 15.74
CA LEU A 201 -17.84 1.78 15.62
C LEU A 201 -18.69 0.68 16.28
N VAL A 202 -18.51 0.47 17.58
CA VAL A 202 -19.16 -0.59 18.39
C VAL A 202 -20.68 -0.57 18.23
N GLY A 203 -21.30 -1.74 18.10
CA GLY A 203 -22.74 -1.93 17.95
C GLY A 203 -23.27 -1.62 16.55
N THR A 204 -22.44 -1.14 15.63
CA THR A 204 -22.84 -0.92 14.23
C THR A 204 -23.15 -2.25 13.57
N ALA A 205 -24.27 -2.35 12.87
CA ALA A 205 -24.62 -3.55 12.13
C ALA A 205 -23.79 -3.67 10.85
N VAL A 206 -23.24 -4.86 10.63
CA VAL A 206 -22.56 -5.25 9.40
C VAL A 206 -23.43 -6.27 8.71
N ARG A 207 -23.76 -6.05 7.44
CA ARG A 207 -24.56 -6.95 6.64
C ARG A 207 -23.73 -7.53 5.52
N LEU A 208 -23.92 -8.81 5.29
CA LEU A 208 -23.24 -9.55 4.24
C LEU A 208 -24.31 -10.21 3.36
N ARG A 209 -24.36 -9.79 2.10
CA ARG A 209 -25.30 -10.31 1.11
C ARG A 209 -24.56 -11.15 0.09
N ARG A 210 -24.94 -12.41 -0.05
CA ARG A 210 -24.37 -13.31 -1.06
C ARG A 210 -24.87 -12.91 -2.44
N VAL A 211 -23.97 -12.86 -3.43
CA VAL A 211 -24.29 -12.38 -4.78
C VAL A 211 -25.14 -13.41 -5.53
N GLU A 212 -24.87 -14.70 -5.34
CA GLU A 212 -25.44 -15.78 -6.15
C GLU A 212 -26.91 -16.10 -5.79
N ASP A 213 -27.33 -15.93 -4.54
CA ASP A 213 -28.69 -16.28 -4.06
C ASP A 213 -29.37 -15.17 -3.24
N ALA A 214 -28.71 -14.01 -3.08
CA ALA A 214 -29.19 -12.89 -2.27
C ALA A 214 -29.48 -13.22 -0.80
N SER A 215 -28.96 -14.33 -0.27
CA SER A 215 -29.02 -14.62 1.16
C SER A 215 -28.26 -13.55 1.95
N GLU A 216 -28.83 -13.12 3.08
CA GLU A 216 -28.24 -12.08 3.92
C GLU A 216 -27.95 -12.63 5.31
N GLN A 217 -26.77 -12.28 5.82
CA GLN A 217 -26.40 -12.46 7.21
C GLN A 217 -26.05 -11.11 7.82
N MET A 218 -26.22 -10.99 9.12
CA MET A 218 -25.88 -9.78 9.86
C MET A 218 -25.14 -10.12 11.14
N THR A 219 -24.18 -9.27 11.49
CA THR A 219 -23.48 -9.28 12.76
C THR A 219 -23.33 -7.84 13.28
N GLN A 220 -22.77 -7.67 14.47
CA GLN A 220 -22.48 -6.35 15.04
C GLN A 220 -20.99 -6.19 15.33
N VAL A 221 -20.55 -4.95 15.29
CA VAL A 221 -19.17 -4.58 15.62
C VAL A 221 -18.96 -4.69 17.13
N GLU A 222 -17.96 -5.46 17.54
CA GLU A 222 -17.54 -5.68 18.91
C GLU A 222 -16.71 -4.49 19.46
N HIS A 223 -16.31 -4.57 20.73
CA HIS A 223 -15.71 -3.48 21.50
C HIS A 223 -14.39 -2.92 20.91
N ASP A 224 -13.61 -3.75 20.24
CA ASP A 224 -12.33 -3.40 19.59
C ASP A 224 -12.48 -3.01 18.11
N GLY A 225 -13.73 -2.99 17.61
CA GLY A 225 -14.06 -2.70 16.23
C GLY A 225 -14.11 -3.93 15.35
N ASN A 226 -13.92 -5.13 15.90
CA ASN A 226 -13.93 -6.37 15.14
C ASN A 226 -15.35 -6.88 14.90
N PHE A 227 -15.51 -7.72 13.88
CA PHE A 227 -16.72 -8.51 13.66
C PHE A 227 -16.35 -9.82 12.98
N THR A 228 -17.20 -10.84 13.15
CA THR A 228 -17.01 -12.15 12.52
C THR A 228 -18.32 -12.67 11.93
N PHE A 229 -18.22 -13.32 10.77
CA PHE A 229 -19.22 -14.21 10.20
C PHE A 229 -18.63 -15.61 10.07
N GLU A 230 -19.40 -16.58 10.56
CA GLU A 230 -19.05 -18.00 10.58
C GLU A 230 -19.97 -18.77 9.63
N ASN A 231 -19.55 -19.97 9.21
CA ASN A 231 -20.37 -20.90 8.42
C ASN A 231 -20.93 -20.29 7.11
N LEU A 232 -20.15 -19.48 6.41
CA LEU A 232 -20.55 -18.87 5.14
C LEU A 232 -20.40 -19.85 3.98
N ALA A 233 -21.39 -19.95 3.10
CA ALA A 233 -21.21 -20.66 1.83
C ALA A 233 -20.10 -20.00 1.00
N SER A 234 -19.30 -20.78 0.27
CA SER A 234 -18.29 -20.20 -0.62
C SER A 234 -18.94 -19.39 -1.74
N GLY A 235 -18.35 -18.25 -2.10
CA GLY A 235 -18.88 -17.41 -3.18
C GLY A 235 -18.53 -15.94 -3.01
N LYS A 236 -19.18 -15.11 -3.81
CA LYS A 236 -19.02 -13.66 -3.78
C LYS A 236 -20.05 -13.03 -2.85
N TYR A 237 -19.61 -12.02 -2.11
CA TYR A 237 -20.44 -11.29 -1.17
C TYR A 237 -20.27 -9.79 -1.33
N GLN A 238 -21.38 -9.09 -1.17
CA GLN A 238 -21.43 -7.65 -0.99
C GLN A 238 -21.49 -7.34 0.50
N LEU A 239 -20.53 -6.56 1.00
CA LEU A 239 -20.53 -6.10 2.38
C LEU A 239 -21.10 -4.68 2.46
N SER A 240 -22.01 -4.48 3.41
CA SER A 240 -22.52 -3.15 3.79
C SER A 240 -22.48 -2.97 5.30
N VAL A 241 -22.39 -1.70 5.71
CA VAL A 241 -22.33 -1.32 7.13
C VAL A 241 -23.35 -0.22 7.36
N ASP A 242 -24.18 -0.39 8.39
CA ASP A 242 -25.23 0.55 8.76
C ASP A 242 -24.63 1.74 9.54
N LEU A 243 -23.87 2.56 8.82
CA LEU A 243 -23.13 3.65 9.43
C LEU A 243 -24.05 4.73 10.02
N PRO A 244 -23.59 5.44 11.07
CA PRO A 244 -24.25 6.64 11.54
C PRO A 244 -24.50 7.64 10.40
N PRO A 245 -25.53 8.51 10.52
CA PRO A 245 -25.78 9.54 9.53
C PRO A 245 -24.50 10.32 9.20
N LEU A 246 -24.37 10.77 7.96
CA LEU A 246 -23.25 11.61 7.49
C LEU A 246 -21.89 10.91 7.38
N MET A 247 -21.76 9.63 7.73
CA MET A 247 -20.56 8.84 7.46
C MET A 247 -20.66 8.09 6.14
N LYS A 248 -19.51 7.82 5.52
CA LYS A 248 -19.40 6.89 4.39
C LYS A 248 -18.17 6.00 4.55
N PRO A 249 -18.21 4.76 4.05
CA PRO A 249 -16.99 3.99 3.86
C PRO A 249 -16.15 4.66 2.76
N TRP A 250 -14.83 4.52 2.83
CA TRP A 250 -13.96 5.04 1.77
C TRP A 250 -14.18 4.33 0.43
N GLU A 251 -14.47 3.03 0.48
CA GLU A 251 -14.66 2.21 -0.71
C GLU A 251 -15.78 1.20 -0.46
N SER A 252 -16.58 0.91 -1.49
CA SER A 252 -17.46 -0.26 -1.49
C SER A 252 -16.64 -1.55 -1.60
N ARG A 253 -17.16 -2.65 -1.05
CA ARG A 253 -16.42 -3.92 -0.95
C ARG A 253 -17.27 -5.08 -1.46
N GLU A 254 -16.92 -5.58 -2.64
CA GLU A 254 -17.18 -6.97 -3.02
C GLU A 254 -16.00 -7.82 -2.52
N LEU A 255 -16.27 -8.99 -1.96
CA LEU A 255 -15.25 -9.90 -1.48
C LEU A 255 -15.63 -11.36 -1.77
N THR A 256 -14.63 -12.20 -1.95
CA THR A 256 -14.81 -13.64 -2.13
C THR A 256 -14.57 -14.35 -0.82
N ILE A 257 -15.46 -15.26 -0.44
CA ILE A 257 -15.27 -16.19 0.68
C ILE A 257 -14.95 -17.57 0.11
N PRO A 258 -13.75 -18.12 0.35
CA PRO A 258 -13.39 -19.46 -0.11
C PRO A 258 -13.99 -20.55 0.79
N ALA A 259 -14.30 -21.71 0.20
CA ALA A 259 -14.64 -22.92 0.97
C ALA A 259 -13.45 -23.33 1.85
N LYS A 260 -13.72 -23.77 3.10
CA LYS A 260 -12.71 -24.16 4.10
C LYS A 260 -11.71 -23.07 4.50
N GLY A 261 -11.83 -21.88 3.93
CA GLY A 261 -10.90 -20.78 4.10
C GLY A 261 -11.52 -19.62 4.85
N CYS A 262 -10.88 -18.47 4.70
CA CYS A 262 -11.30 -17.25 5.35
C CYS A 262 -10.96 -16.03 4.49
N SER A 263 -11.58 -14.90 4.78
CA SER A 263 -11.22 -13.61 4.20
C SER A 263 -11.18 -12.53 5.28
N GLU A 264 -10.21 -11.62 5.19
CA GLU A 264 -10.15 -10.42 6.03
C GLU A 264 -10.69 -9.19 5.30
N VAL A 265 -11.40 -8.33 6.02
CA VAL A 265 -11.77 -7.01 5.51
C VAL A 265 -11.58 -5.90 6.55
N ARG A 266 -11.03 -4.77 6.11
CA ARG A 266 -10.92 -3.56 6.94
C ARG A 266 -11.82 -2.46 6.37
N VAL A 267 -12.94 -2.22 7.03
CA VAL A 267 -13.89 -1.17 6.69
C VAL A 267 -13.47 0.12 7.38
N ARG A 268 -12.99 1.04 6.56
CA ARG A 268 -12.52 2.36 6.93
C ARG A 268 -13.60 3.38 6.65
N THR A 269 -13.97 4.14 7.67
CA THR A 269 -15.05 5.13 7.57
C THR A 269 -14.57 6.50 8.03
N ALA A 270 -15.21 7.54 7.51
CA ALA A 270 -15.02 8.91 7.96
C ALA A 270 -16.35 9.67 7.82
N PHE A 271 -16.46 10.79 8.52
CA PHE A 271 -17.50 11.77 8.20
C PHE A 271 -17.31 12.28 6.77
N ASN A 272 -18.41 12.38 6.04
CA ASN A 272 -18.42 12.69 4.62
C ASN A 272 -18.56 14.20 4.37
N GLY A 273 -17.73 15.01 5.03
CA GLY A 273 -17.62 16.43 4.70
C GLY A 273 -17.07 16.60 3.28
N ARG A 274 -17.56 17.56 2.53
CA ARG A 274 -17.18 17.77 1.12
C ARG A 274 -17.04 19.26 0.84
N LEU A 275 -16.03 19.61 0.05
CA LEU A 275 -15.81 20.96 -0.47
C LEU A 275 -16.03 20.92 -1.98
N THR A 276 -16.84 21.83 -2.51
CA THR A 276 -17.11 21.92 -3.94
C THR A 276 -16.99 23.34 -4.45
N GLY A 277 -16.60 23.46 -5.71
CA GLY A 277 -16.37 24.72 -6.37
C GLY A 277 -15.97 24.52 -7.82
N LYS A 278 -15.49 25.60 -8.43
CA LYS A 278 -15.10 25.63 -9.82
C LYS A 278 -13.77 26.35 -10.01
N VAL A 279 -12.92 25.79 -10.86
CA VAL A 279 -11.73 26.45 -11.35
C VAL A 279 -12.01 27.00 -12.74
N THR A 280 -11.88 28.31 -12.90
CA THR A 280 -12.13 29.00 -14.16
C THR A 280 -10.96 29.89 -14.58
N ASP A 281 -10.91 30.22 -15.87
CA ASP A 281 -10.02 31.25 -16.38
C ASP A 281 -10.65 32.66 -16.25
N LYS A 282 -9.95 33.68 -16.74
CA LYS A 282 -10.46 35.05 -16.77
C LYS A 282 -11.73 35.23 -17.61
N THR A 283 -12.02 34.37 -18.58
CA THR A 283 -13.23 34.43 -19.39
C THR A 283 -14.43 33.76 -18.71
N GLY A 284 -14.18 32.98 -17.67
CA GLY A 284 -15.18 32.17 -16.97
C GLY A 284 -15.28 30.74 -17.51
N ALA A 285 -14.45 30.37 -18.48
CA ALA A 285 -14.33 29.00 -18.98
C ALA A 285 -13.69 28.12 -17.91
N GLY A 286 -14.20 26.89 -17.77
CA GLY A 286 -13.66 25.91 -16.84
C GLY A 286 -12.27 25.44 -17.22
N ILE A 287 -11.40 25.25 -16.23
CA ILE A 287 -10.05 24.72 -16.45
C ILE A 287 -10.03 23.25 -16.02
N PRO A 288 -9.86 22.32 -16.96
CA PRO A 288 -9.89 20.90 -16.65
C PRO A 288 -8.56 20.38 -16.11
N TYR A 289 -8.63 19.28 -15.36
CA TYR A 289 -7.47 18.49 -14.91
C TYR A 289 -6.48 19.23 -14.01
N ILE A 290 -6.88 20.35 -13.43
CA ILE A 290 -6.06 21.06 -12.45
C ILE A 290 -6.16 20.36 -11.09
N ASP A 291 -5.01 20.19 -10.42
CA ASP A 291 -4.94 19.64 -9.08
C ASP A 291 -5.50 20.65 -8.07
N VAL A 292 -6.64 20.34 -7.47
CA VAL A 292 -7.20 21.05 -6.32
C VAL A 292 -6.85 20.26 -5.07
N GLU A 293 -6.16 20.92 -4.15
CA GLU A 293 -5.52 20.31 -2.99
C GLU A 293 -6.07 20.90 -1.70
N VAL A 294 -6.22 20.05 -0.70
CA VAL A 294 -6.66 20.41 0.65
C VAL A 294 -5.58 20.00 1.63
N VAL A 295 -5.21 20.91 2.53
CA VAL A 295 -4.31 20.67 3.67
C VAL A 295 -5.01 21.04 4.97
N ARG A 296 -4.61 20.41 6.08
CA ARG A 296 -5.10 20.80 7.41
C ARG A 296 -4.61 22.20 7.74
N ALA A 297 -5.48 23.03 8.31
CA ALA A 297 -5.14 24.42 8.58
C ALA A 297 -3.99 24.56 9.60
N SER A 298 -3.76 23.57 10.46
CA SER A 298 -2.63 23.49 11.40
C SER A 298 -1.30 23.15 10.72
N GLU A 299 -1.32 22.54 9.54
CA GLU A 299 -0.14 22.08 8.79
C GLU A 299 0.17 22.97 7.59
N ALA A 300 -0.75 23.87 7.23
CA ALA A 300 -0.74 24.57 5.95
C ALA A 300 0.54 25.36 5.65
N GLU A 301 1.20 25.94 6.66
CA GLU A 301 2.44 26.72 6.46
C GLU A 301 3.61 25.85 6.00
N ASN A 302 3.65 24.58 6.40
CA ASN A 302 4.76 23.66 6.13
C ASN A 302 4.28 22.39 5.41
N ALA A 303 3.15 22.46 4.72
CA ALA A 303 2.54 21.29 4.09
C ALA A 303 3.41 20.76 2.94
N GLU A 304 4.05 19.61 3.15
CA GLU A 304 4.82 18.92 2.11
C GLU A 304 3.93 18.06 1.21
N ARG A 305 2.77 17.63 1.72
CA ARG A 305 1.81 16.78 1.01
C ARG A 305 0.39 17.25 1.25
N ALA A 306 -0.48 17.05 0.26
CA ALA A 306 -1.90 17.33 0.42
C ALA A 306 -2.53 16.30 1.35
N PHE A 307 -3.45 16.73 2.21
CA PHE A 307 -4.29 15.81 2.98
C PHE A 307 -5.22 15.03 2.04
N ARG A 308 -5.80 15.76 1.06
CA ARG A 308 -6.57 15.22 -0.07
C ARG A 308 -6.33 16.09 -1.30
N TRP A 309 -6.47 15.51 -2.47
CA TRP A 309 -6.45 16.25 -3.74
C TRP A 309 -7.38 15.57 -4.75
N ILE A 310 -7.82 16.31 -5.76
CA ILE A 310 -8.65 15.82 -6.86
C ILE A 310 -8.29 16.60 -8.13
N ASN A 311 -8.44 16.00 -9.31
CA ASN A 311 -8.42 16.72 -10.57
C ASN A 311 -9.80 17.34 -10.85
N ALA A 312 -9.82 18.63 -11.21
CA ALA A 312 -11.06 19.22 -11.68
C ALA A 312 -11.58 18.53 -12.95
N ASN A 313 -12.90 18.45 -13.07
CA ASN A 313 -13.61 17.89 -14.21
C ASN A 313 -13.36 18.69 -15.49
N THR A 314 -13.85 18.18 -16.62
CA THR A 314 -13.71 18.84 -17.94
C THR A 314 -14.28 20.27 -18.00
N ASP A 315 -15.27 20.57 -17.16
CA ASP A 315 -15.88 21.89 -17.02
C ASP A 315 -15.27 22.74 -15.88
N GLY A 316 -14.19 22.26 -15.26
CA GLY A 316 -13.50 22.90 -14.14
C GLY A 316 -14.16 22.72 -12.77
N THR A 317 -15.27 22.00 -12.66
CA THR A 317 -15.88 21.70 -11.35
C THR A 317 -15.06 20.69 -10.57
N PHE A 318 -15.11 20.75 -9.24
CA PHE A 318 -14.48 19.77 -8.38
C PHE A 318 -15.33 19.50 -7.13
N GLU A 319 -15.26 18.29 -6.60
CA GLU A 319 -15.77 17.93 -5.28
C GLU A 319 -14.70 17.13 -4.57
N ILE A 320 -14.18 17.66 -3.45
CA ILE A 320 -13.15 17.01 -2.65
C ILE A 320 -13.72 16.54 -1.32
N GLY A 321 -13.47 15.27 -1.02
CA GLY A 321 -13.90 14.59 0.20
C GLY A 321 -13.57 13.09 0.14
N PRO A 322 -13.96 12.31 1.18
CA PRO A 322 -14.56 12.77 2.43
C PRO A 322 -13.55 13.54 3.30
N LEU A 323 -14.00 14.64 3.91
CA LEU A 323 -13.26 15.46 4.86
C LEU A 323 -13.86 15.34 6.27
N PRO A 324 -13.04 14.96 7.27
CA PRO A 324 -13.40 15.01 8.68
C PRO A 324 -13.73 16.42 9.17
N PRO A 325 -14.45 16.55 10.30
CA PRO A 325 -14.70 17.84 10.92
C PRO A 325 -13.39 18.47 11.40
N GLU A 326 -12.99 19.55 10.74
CA GLU A 326 -11.75 20.27 11.03
C GLU A 326 -11.71 21.60 10.29
N GLU A 327 -10.65 22.37 10.47
CA GLU A 327 -10.32 23.50 9.63
C GLU A 327 -9.30 23.11 8.56
N TYR A 328 -9.58 23.51 7.32
CA TYR A 328 -8.76 23.23 6.16
C TYR A 328 -8.38 24.50 5.42
N VAL A 329 -7.30 24.40 4.66
CA VAL A 329 -6.94 25.34 3.62
C VAL A 329 -7.00 24.59 2.29
N ILE A 330 -7.66 25.19 1.30
CA ILE A 330 -7.79 24.64 -0.06
C ILE A 330 -7.05 25.55 -1.04
N GLY A 331 -6.45 24.95 -2.06
CA GLY A 331 -5.75 25.69 -3.08
C GLY A 331 -5.31 24.84 -4.26
N VAL A 332 -4.53 25.44 -5.13
CA VAL A 332 -3.95 24.83 -6.32
C VAL A 332 -2.43 24.99 -6.23
N ASN A 333 -1.71 23.90 -6.49
CA ASN A 333 -0.25 23.80 -6.37
C ASN A 333 0.28 24.23 -4.98
N ILE A 334 -0.47 23.99 -3.90
CA ILE A 334 -0.12 24.48 -2.56
C ILE A 334 0.89 23.57 -1.85
N VAL A 335 1.07 22.32 -2.30
CA VAL A 335 2.04 21.37 -1.76
C VAL A 335 3.21 21.08 -2.71
N LYS A 336 4.34 20.63 -2.16
CA LYS A 336 5.57 20.38 -2.91
C LYS A 336 5.64 18.92 -3.36
N TYR A 337 5.32 18.63 -4.62
CA TYR A 337 5.70 17.34 -5.22
C TYR A 337 7.18 17.39 -5.59
N GLY A 338 7.99 16.51 -4.98
CA GLY A 338 9.44 16.49 -5.15
C GLY A 338 9.89 16.53 -6.62
N GLY A 339 10.79 17.45 -6.94
CA GLY A 339 11.44 17.56 -8.25
C GLY A 339 10.70 18.39 -9.32
N ALA A 340 9.44 18.80 -9.10
CA ALA A 340 8.75 19.71 -10.01
C ALA A 340 9.24 21.16 -9.84
N ARG A 341 9.38 21.93 -10.94
CA ARG A 341 9.59 23.39 -10.87
C ARG A 341 8.48 24.01 -10.01
N GLU A 342 8.87 24.87 -9.07
CA GLU A 342 7.96 25.53 -8.14
C GLU A 342 6.91 26.34 -8.92
N LYS A 343 5.66 25.84 -8.94
CA LYS A 343 4.53 26.55 -9.54
C LYS A 343 4.03 27.60 -8.55
N SER A 344 3.47 28.69 -9.07
CA SER A 344 2.82 29.69 -8.23
C SER A 344 1.69 29.04 -7.43
N LYS A 345 1.79 29.11 -6.12
CA LYS A 345 0.75 28.65 -5.20
C LYS A 345 -0.45 29.59 -5.29
N THR A 346 -1.65 29.04 -5.19
CA THR A 346 -2.86 29.85 -5.07
C THR A 346 -3.79 29.21 -4.06
N PHE A 347 -3.97 29.88 -2.93
CA PHE A 347 -4.88 29.51 -1.87
C PHE A 347 -6.21 30.21 -2.04
N TYR A 348 -7.30 29.58 -1.61
CA TYR A 348 -8.62 30.21 -1.63
C TYR A 348 -8.65 31.43 -0.67
N PRO A 349 -9.19 32.59 -1.07
CA PRO A 349 -10.04 32.85 -2.25
C PRO A 349 -9.31 33.38 -3.51
N GLY A 350 -8.00 33.19 -3.64
CA GLY A 350 -7.19 33.65 -4.76
C GLY A 350 -5.90 34.36 -4.34
N VAL A 351 -5.33 33.98 -3.19
CA VAL A 351 -4.16 34.62 -2.58
C VAL A 351 -2.92 33.74 -2.71
N ALA A 352 -1.73 34.35 -2.76
CA ALA A 352 -0.47 33.63 -2.88
C ALA A 352 0.14 33.21 -1.53
N ASP A 353 -0.15 33.95 -0.47
CA ASP A 353 0.31 33.66 0.90
C ASP A 353 -0.74 32.80 1.64
N VAL A 354 -0.30 31.70 2.24
CA VAL A 354 -1.11 30.82 3.08
C VAL A 354 -1.69 31.53 4.30
N ARG A 355 -1.02 32.58 4.80
CA ARG A 355 -1.48 33.37 5.96
C ARG A 355 -2.71 34.20 5.64
N GLU A 356 -2.88 34.56 4.38
CA GLU A 356 -4.04 35.28 3.85
C GLU A 356 -5.16 34.33 3.40
N ALA A 357 -4.88 33.02 3.36
CA ALA A 357 -5.85 32.02 2.93
C ALA A 357 -7.02 31.95 3.91
N LYS A 358 -8.23 31.79 3.35
CA LYS A 358 -9.42 31.57 4.18
C LYS A 358 -9.38 30.16 4.77
N ARG A 359 -9.48 30.06 6.08
CA ARG A 359 -9.65 28.80 6.81
C ARG A 359 -11.10 28.32 6.67
N ILE A 360 -11.27 27.10 6.19
CA ILE A 360 -12.57 26.50 5.91
C ILE A 360 -12.88 25.47 7.01
N ARG A 361 -13.82 25.81 7.89
CA ARG A 361 -14.29 24.90 8.93
C ARG A 361 -15.36 23.95 8.38
N VAL A 362 -15.01 22.68 8.27
CA VAL A 362 -15.90 21.58 7.88
C VAL A 362 -16.52 20.97 9.13
N ARG A 363 -17.83 20.77 9.15
CA ARG A 363 -18.55 20.00 10.18
C ARG A 363 -18.86 18.59 9.69
N GLU A 364 -19.37 17.73 10.57
CA GLU A 364 -19.78 16.36 10.25
C GLU A 364 -20.68 16.33 9.01
N GLY A 365 -20.25 15.63 7.95
CA GLY A 365 -21.02 15.48 6.72
C GLY A 365 -21.28 16.72 5.87
N GLN A 366 -20.76 17.88 6.28
CA GLN A 366 -21.13 19.16 5.68
C GLN A 366 -20.63 19.27 4.24
N LEU A 367 -21.51 19.64 3.32
CA LEU A 367 -21.13 20.12 2.00
C LEU A 367 -20.93 21.64 2.07
N ILE A 368 -19.75 22.12 1.68
CA ILE A 368 -19.43 23.54 1.55
C ILE A 368 -19.23 23.84 0.07
N GLU A 369 -20.05 24.75 -0.46
CA GLU A 369 -20.11 25.08 -1.87
C GLU A 369 -19.51 26.46 -2.17
N GLY A 370 -19.27 26.74 -3.44
CA GLY A 370 -18.86 28.07 -3.92
C GLY A 370 -17.38 28.39 -3.71
N LEU A 371 -16.53 27.38 -3.56
CA LEU A 371 -15.09 27.54 -3.41
C LEU A 371 -14.42 27.71 -4.78
N ASN A 372 -14.68 28.86 -5.40
CA ASN A 372 -14.26 29.12 -6.77
C ASN A 372 -12.87 29.74 -6.84
N PHE A 373 -12.09 29.29 -7.84
CA PHE A 373 -10.79 29.85 -8.18
C PHE A 373 -10.83 30.43 -9.58
N ARG A 374 -10.21 31.60 -9.78
CA ARG A 374 -10.11 32.25 -11.08
C ARG A 374 -8.64 32.50 -11.42
N PHE A 375 -8.16 31.93 -12.52
CA PHE A 375 -6.76 31.99 -12.93
C PHE A 375 -6.54 32.82 -14.19
N ASP A 376 -5.35 33.40 -14.32
CA ASP A 376 -4.86 33.89 -15.60
C ASP A 376 -4.39 32.69 -16.45
N PRO A 377 -4.81 32.56 -17.72
CA PRO A 377 -4.35 31.49 -18.61
C PRO A 377 -2.82 31.31 -18.60
N LYS A 378 -2.05 32.40 -18.48
CA LYS A 378 -0.57 32.36 -18.46
C LYS A 378 0.02 31.67 -17.23
N MET A 379 -0.71 31.57 -16.11
CA MET A 379 -0.25 30.86 -14.90
C MET A 379 -0.30 29.34 -15.02
N LEU A 380 -1.01 28.81 -16.03
CA LEU A 380 -1.37 27.39 -16.14
C LEU A 380 -0.76 26.70 -17.37
N VAL A 381 -0.17 27.47 -18.29
CA VAL A 381 0.48 26.92 -19.49
C VAL A 381 1.78 26.23 -19.12
N ARG A 382 1.89 24.93 -19.43
CA ARG A 382 3.18 24.23 -19.53
C ARG A 382 4.08 24.95 -20.55
N PRO A 383 5.30 25.38 -20.22
CA PRO A 383 6.31 25.57 -21.25
C PRO A 383 6.76 24.17 -21.71
N GLY A 384 6.31 23.75 -22.90
CA GLY A 384 6.82 22.60 -23.64
C GLY A 384 6.25 21.24 -23.23
N SER A 385 5.27 20.77 -23.98
CA SER A 385 5.14 19.34 -24.32
C SER A 385 5.82 19.11 -25.66
#